data_AF-A0A0V0HFW9-F1
#
_entry.id   AF-A0A0V0HFW9-F1
#
_cell.length_a   1.000
_cell.length_b   1.000
_cell.length_c   1.000
_cell.angle_alpha   90.00
_cell.angle_beta   90.00
_cell.angle_gamma   90.00
#
_symmetry.space_group_name_H-M   'P 1'
#
loop_
_entity.id
_entity.type
_entity.pdbx_description
1 polymer ?
#
loop_
_entity_poly.entity_id
_entity_poly.type
_entity_poly.pdbx_seq_one_letter_code
_entity_poly.pdbx_strand_id
1 'polypeptide(L)'
;MEKTLCVVSYNGGDQGFLNEVFSWWHRWPAKLNFLKNFQTDESRKYEYPKDAYAMHYLGLKPWMCYKDYDCNWDVLEYRDFPNDLIHAKWWQVYDLMPKELQKFCDLTPEMDTRIRLERQKAKISNFSDGHWKIQVKDPRRLSDSDI
;
A
#
# COMPACT_ATOMS: atom_id res chain seq x y z
N MET A 1 1.08 -16.40 -44.02
CA MET A 1 1.14 -15.01 -43.53
C MET A 1 1.87 -15.04 -42.20
N GLU A 2 3.20 -14.91 -42.20
CA GLU A 2 3.97 -14.90 -40.95
C GLU A 2 3.93 -13.49 -40.35
N LYS A 3 3.07 -13.31 -39.37
CA LYS A 3 3.20 -12.22 -38.41
C LYS A 3 2.95 -12.80 -37.04
N THR A 4 3.97 -12.73 -36.20
CA THR A 4 3.80 -12.31 -34.80
C THR A 4 5.16 -11.90 -34.25
N LEU A 5 5.41 -10.59 -34.20
CA LEU A 5 6.27 -10.03 -33.16
C LEU A 5 5.63 -10.48 -31.84
N CYS A 6 6.24 -11.46 -31.17
CA CYS A 6 5.81 -11.85 -29.83
C CYS A 6 6.25 -10.72 -28.89
N VAL A 7 5.32 -9.83 -28.56
CA VAL A 7 5.56 -8.76 -27.59
C VAL A 7 5.36 -9.36 -26.19
N VAL A 8 6.41 -9.32 -25.38
CA VAL A 8 6.41 -9.83 -24.00
C VAL A 8 6.62 -8.69 -23.03
N SER A 9 5.97 -8.76 -21.86
CA SER A 9 6.16 -7.76 -20.81
C SER A 9 7.59 -7.81 -20.27
N TYR A 10 8.31 -6.69 -20.30
CA TYR A 10 9.65 -6.62 -19.72
C TYR A 10 9.68 -6.73 -18.18
N ASN A 11 8.53 -6.55 -17.51
CA ASN A 11 8.42 -6.64 -16.05
C ASN A 11 7.44 -7.72 -15.58
N GLY A 12 6.94 -8.55 -16.50
CA GLY A 12 5.95 -9.60 -16.22
C GLY A 12 4.54 -9.11 -15.89
N GLY A 13 4.30 -7.79 -15.84
CA GLY A 13 2.99 -7.19 -15.55
C GLY A 13 2.35 -6.50 -16.75
N ASP A 14 1.13 -6.01 -16.56
CA ASP A 14 0.37 -5.25 -17.56
C ASP A 14 1.07 -3.93 -17.90
N GLN A 15 1.64 -3.22 -16.91
CA GLN A 15 2.39 -1.99 -17.15
C GLN A 15 3.54 -2.21 -18.15
N GLY A 16 4.35 -3.26 -17.97
CA GLY A 16 5.45 -3.55 -18.89
C GLY A 16 4.96 -3.95 -20.27
N PHE A 17 3.90 -4.75 -20.35
CA PHE A 17 3.30 -5.13 -21.63
C PHE A 17 2.77 -3.93 -22.40
N LEU A 18 1.98 -3.07 -21.74
CA LEU A 18 1.41 -1.87 -22.35
C LEU A 18 2.50 -0.89 -22.80
N ASN A 19 3.60 -0.81 -22.06
CA ASN A 19 4.76 0.01 -22.41
C ASN A 19 5.49 -0.48 -23.67
N GLU A 20 5.50 -1.79 -23.92
CA GLU A 20 6.06 -2.36 -25.17
C GLU A 20 5.11 -2.16 -26.36
N VAL A 21 3.79 -2.27 -26.14
CA VAL A 21 2.77 -2.11 -27.18
C VAL A 21 2.59 -0.64 -27.57
N PHE A 22 2.58 0.26 -26.59
CA PHE A 22 2.35 1.70 -26.76
C PHE A 22 3.65 2.48 -26.54
N SER A 23 4.59 2.38 -27.48
CA SER A 23 5.89 3.06 -27.40
C SER A 23 5.83 4.59 -27.52
N TRP A 24 4.67 5.16 -27.89
CA TRP A 24 4.43 6.59 -27.90
C TRP A 24 3.12 6.96 -27.18
N TRP A 25 3.22 7.84 -26.17
CA TRP A 25 2.12 8.24 -25.31
C TRP A 25 2.13 9.73 -24.96
N HIS A 26 0.93 10.24 -24.64
CA HIS A 26 0.74 11.57 -24.08
C HIS A 26 0.86 11.51 -22.56
N ARG A 27 1.62 12.45 -21.97
CA ARG A 27 1.79 12.51 -20.52
C ARG A 27 0.54 13.06 -19.84
N TRP A 28 0.02 12.30 -18.88
CA TRP A 28 -1.02 12.78 -17.97
C TRP A 28 -0.40 13.50 -16.77
N PRO A 29 -1.09 14.50 -16.18
CA PRO A 29 -0.69 15.08 -14.91
C PRO A 29 -0.59 14.02 -13.81
N ALA A 30 0.50 14.02 -13.04
CA ALA A 30 0.72 13.06 -11.95
C ALA A 30 -0.41 13.07 -10.90
N LYS A 31 -1.10 14.19 -10.72
CA LYS A 31 -2.27 14.29 -9.82
C LYS A 31 -3.44 13.38 -10.20
N LEU A 32 -3.55 12.91 -11.45
CA LEU A 32 -4.57 11.94 -11.88
C LEU A 32 -4.21 10.50 -11.54
N ASN A 33 -2.97 10.25 -11.13
CA ASN A 33 -2.47 8.95 -10.67
C ASN A 33 -1.31 9.23 -9.70
N PHE A 34 -1.63 9.75 -8.52
CA PHE A 34 -0.60 10.05 -7.53
C PHE A 34 -0.05 8.73 -6.99
N LEU A 35 1.17 8.37 -7.38
CA LEU A 35 1.85 7.19 -6.85
C LEU A 35 2.28 7.47 -5.41
N LYS A 36 1.83 6.62 -4.48
CA LYS A 36 2.32 6.59 -3.10
C LYS A 36 3.73 5.96 -3.09
N ASN A 37 4.71 6.71 -3.63
CA ASN A 37 6.14 6.39 -3.70
C ASN A 37 6.96 7.65 -3.37
N PHE A 38 7.83 7.50 -2.39
CA PHE A 38 8.61 8.58 -1.78
C PHE A 38 10.12 8.28 -1.79
N GLN A 39 10.57 7.38 -2.67
CA GLN A 39 11.98 6.99 -2.80
C GLN A 39 12.91 8.19 -3.02
N THR A 40 12.45 9.18 -3.80
CA THR A 40 13.24 10.37 -4.16
C THR A 40 13.07 11.54 -3.20
N ASP A 41 12.10 11.48 -2.29
CA ASP A 41 11.79 12.55 -1.34
C ASP A 41 11.06 11.98 -0.11
N GLU A 42 11.83 11.64 0.92
CA GLU A 42 11.28 11.04 2.14
C GLU A 42 10.41 12.00 2.95
N SER A 43 10.60 13.32 2.82
CA SER A 43 9.83 14.31 3.59
C SER A 43 8.33 14.20 3.29
N ARG A 44 8.00 13.82 2.05
CA ARG A 44 6.63 13.63 1.57
C ARG A 44 5.92 12.40 2.14
N LYS A 45 6.63 11.50 2.84
CA LYS A 45 6.01 10.40 3.61
C LYS A 45 5.09 10.92 4.73
N TYR A 46 5.26 12.18 5.14
CA TYR A 46 4.52 12.82 6.22
C TYR A 46 3.51 13.88 5.74
N GLU A 47 3.37 14.07 4.43
CA GLU A 47 2.49 15.09 3.84
C GLU A 47 1.32 14.48 3.08
N TYR A 48 0.20 15.20 2.98
CA TYR A 48 -0.94 14.80 2.16
C TYR A 48 -0.99 15.62 0.86
N PRO A 49 -1.04 15.00 -0.34
CA PRO A 49 -1.09 15.71 -1.61
C PRO A 49 -2.50 16.28 -1.86
N LYS A 50 -2.73 17.52 -1.42
CA LYS A 50 -4.06 18.17 -1.46
C LYS A 50 -4.63 18.37 -2.87
N ASP A 51 -3.78 18.39 -3.88
CA ASP A 51 -4.14 18.60 -5.28
C ASP A 51 -4.27 17.29 -6.09
N ALA A 52 -4.06 16.13 -5.44
CA ALA A 52 -4.25 14.83 -6.06
C ALA A 52 -5.75 14.52 -6.28
N TYR A 53 -6.10 14.09 -7.48
CA TYR A 53 -7.44 13.61 -7.83
C TYR A 53 -7.62 12.11 -7.59
N ALA A 54 -6.54 11.34 -7.74
CA ALA A 54 -6.56 9.90 -7.48
C ALA A 54 -5.27 9.44 -6.81
N MET A 55 -5.38 8.44 -5.95
CA MET A 55 -4.30 7.87 -5.16
C MET A 55 -4.02 6.43 -5.59
N HIS A 56 -2.76 6.14 -5.89
CA HIS A 56 -2.29 4.80 -6.24
C HIS A 56 -1.46 4.22 -5.08
N TYR A 57 -2.05 3.28 -4.36
CA TYR A 57 -1.45 2.62 -3.22
C TYR A 57 -0.48 1.50 -3.66
N LEU A 58 0.81 1.81 -3.65
CA LEU A 58 1.90 0.84 -3.82
C LEU A 58 2.28 0.16 -2.50
N GLY A 59 3.08 -0.91 -2.59
CA GLY A 59 3.42 -1.77 -1.46
C GLY A 59 2.22 -2.59 -0.97
N LEU A 60 2.16 -2.80 0.34
CA LEU A 60 1.01 -3.40 1.00
C LEU A 60 -0.22 -2.51 0.84
N LYS A 61 -1.33 -3.15 0.44
CA LYS A 61 -2.62 -2.49 0.27
C LYS A 61 -3.20 -2.11 1.64
N PRO A 62 -3.96 -0.99 1.74
CA PRO A 62 -4.41 -0.46 3.03
C PRO A 62 -5.21 -1.45 3.88
N TRP A 63 -6.09 -2.25 3.27
CA TRP A 63 -6.89 -3.26 3.98
C TRP A 63 -6.05 -4.40 4.57
N MET A 64 -4.82 -4.59 4.10
CA MET A 64 -3.86 -5.58 4.61
C MET A 64 -3.01 -5.07 5.78
N CYS A 65 -3.26 -3.84 6.22
CA CYS A 65 -2.68 -3.24 7.43
C CYS A 65 -3.78 -3.02 8.47
N TYR A 66 -3.39 -2.82 9.73
CA TYR A 66 -4.30 -2.27 10.72
C TYR A 66 -4.71 -0.84 10.36
N LYS A 67 -5.88 -0.39 10.85
CA LYS A 67 -6.39 0.97 10.65
C LYS A 67 -5.47 2.04 11.24
N ASP A 68 -4.72 1.69 12.28
CA ASP A 68 -4.02 2.65 13.14
C ASP A 68 -2.89 3.43 12.44
N TYR A 69 -2.20 2.83 11.46
CA TYR A 69 -1.12 3.46 10.67
C TYR A 69 -0.78 2.61 9.44
N ASP A 70 -0.02 3.16 8.50
CA ASP A 70 0.42 2.45 7.29
C ASP A 70 1.48 1.39 7.63
N CYS A 71 1.12 0.11 7.63
CA CYS A 71 2.05 -0.96 7.99
C CYS A 71 3.23 -1.15 7.01
N ASN A 72 3.27 -0.45 5.88
CA ASN A 72 4.48 -0.36 5.06
C ASN A 72 5.66 0.27 5.84
N TRP A 73 5.42 1.02 6.92
CA TRP A 73 6.47 1.54 7.79
C TRP A 73 7.32 0.43 8.44
N ASP A 74 6.71 -0.73 8.74
CA ASP A 74 7.38 -1.83 9.42
C ASP A 74 8.10 -2.80 8.48
N VAL A 75 7.89 -2.69 7.17
CA VAL A 75 8.42 -3.63 6.17
C VAL A 75 9.57 -2.99 5.43
N LEU A 76 10.77 -3.55 5.55
CA LEU A 76 11.99 -2.97 4.98
C LEU A 76 11.90 -2.77 3.47
N GLU A 77 11.30 -3.72 2.76
CA GLU A 77 11.15 -3.71 1.31
C GLU A 77 10.14 -2.67 0.81
N TYR A 78 9.26 -2.17 1.69
CA TYR A 78 8.20 -1.23 1.35
C TYR A 78 8.40 0.17 1.94
N ARG A 79 9.62 0.47 2.42
CA ARG A 79 9.97 1.74 3.07
C ARG A 79 9.80 2.97 2.19
N ASP A 80 9.70 2.81 0.88
CA ASP A 80 9.44 3.92 -0.06
C ASP A 80 7.95 4.25 -0.19
N PHE A 81 7.06 3.39 0.31
CA PHE A 81 5.61 3.52 0.13
C PHE A 81 4.78 3.97 1.35
N PRO A 82 5.30 4.16 2.58
CA PRO A 82 4.42 4.41 3.71
C PRO A 82 4.00 5.89 3.76
N ASN A 83 2.72 6.14 4.12
CA ASN A 83 2.21 7.46 4.46
C ASN A 83 0.88 7.34 5.24
N ASP A 84 0.89 7.74 6.51
CA ASP A 84 -0.25 7.56 7.42
C ASP A 84 -1.46 8.43 7.05
N LEU A 85 -1.24 9.64 6.50
CA LEU A 85 -2.32 10.53 6.09
C LEU A 85 -3.09 9.96 4.89
N ILE A 86 -2.36 9.38 3.94
CA ILE A 86 -2.93 8.69 2.78
C ILE A 86 -3.63 7.40 3.21
N HIS A 87 -3.02 6.62 4.12
CA HIS A 87 -3.64 5.42 4.69
C HIS A 87 -4.96 5.73 5.40
N ALA A 88 -4.98 6.78 6.23
CA ALA A 88 -6.20 7.24 6.90
C ALA A 88 -7.30 7.64 5.91
N LYS A 89 -6.96 8.18 4.74
CA LYS A 89 -7.96 8.47 3.69
C LYS A 89 -8.59 7.23 3.09
N TRP A 90 -7.85 6.13 2.94
CA TRP A 90 -8.46 4.87 2.53
C TRP A 90 -9.48 4.39 3.55
N TRP A 91 -9.17 4.50 4.84
CA TRP A 91 -10.09 4.11 5.92
C TRP A 91 -11.34 4.99 5.99
N GLN A 92 -11.24 6.28 5.67
CA GLN A 92 -12.43 7.13 5.53
C GLN A 92 -13.38 6.64 4.42
N VAL A 93 -12.84 6.16 3.30
CA VAL A 93 -13.65 5.56 2.23
C VAL A 93 -14.25 4.23 2.67
N TYR A 94 -13.47 3.39 3.35
CA TYR A 94 -13.95 2.14 3.92
C TYR A 94 -15.09 2.34 4.92
N ASP A 95 -14.98 3.31 5.81
CA ASP A 95 -15.99 3.57 6.84
C ASP A 95 -17.32 4.05 6.23
N LEU A 96 -17.29 4.68 5.06
CA LEU A 96 -18.47 5.07 4.27
C LEU A 96 -19.06 3.93 3.43
N MET A 97 -18.34 2.83 3.26
CA MET A 97 -18.77 1.68 2.47
C MET A 97 -19.93 0.94 3.18
N PRO A 98 -20.92 0.38 2.43
CA PRO A 98 -21.93 -0.51 3.00
C PRO A 98 -21.32 -1.63 3.85
N LYS A 99 -21.97 -1.98 4.97
CA LYS A 99 -21.45 -2.94 5.95
C LYS A 99 -21.24 -4.33 5.36
N GLU A 100 -22.06 -4.70 4.39
CA GLU A 100 -21.99 -5.96 3.66
C GLU A 100 -20.72 -6.08 2.81
N LEU A 101 -20.13 -4.95 2.41
CA LEU A 101 -18.89 -4.91 1.64
C LEU A 101 -17.65 -4.79 2.53
N GLN A 102 -17.78 -4.18 3.71
CA GLN A 102 -16.70 -4.01 4.68
C GLN A 102 -16.04 -5.35 5.08
N LYS A 103 -16.82 -6.44 5.15
CA LYS A 103 -16.35 -7.79 5.48
C LYS A 103 -15.31 -8.36 4.50
N PHE A 104 -15.31 -7.91 3.24
CA PHE A 104 -14.33 -8.38 2.25
C PHE A 104 -12.94 -7.77 2.46
N CYS A 105 -12.81 -6.81 3.38
CA CYS A 105 -11.53 -6.24 3.79
C CYS A 105 -11.11 -6.71 5.19
N ASP A 106 -11.76 -7.73 5.76
CA ASP A 106 -11.33 -8.30 7.03
C ASP A 106 -9.96 -8.97 6.92
N LEU A 107 -9.25 -9.06 8.04
CA LEU A 107 -7.96 -9.72 8.10
C LEU A 107 -8.18 -11.23 8.25
N THR A 108 -7.47 -12.02 7.44
CA THR A 108 -7.32 -13.45 7.72
C THR A 108 -6.30 -13.69 8.84
N PRO A 109 -6.29 -14.86 9.48
CA PRO A 109 -5.26 -15.20 10.48
C PRO A 109 -3.83 -15.08 9.95
N GLU A 110 -3.59 -15.45 8.69
CA GLU A 110 -2.28 -15.32 8.04
C GLU A 110 -1.88 -13.85 7.87
N MET A 111 -2.85 -12.99 7.52
CA MET A 111 -2.61 -11.56 7.38
C MET A 111 -2.30 -10.90 8.73
N ASP A 112 -3.07 -11.21 9.78
CA ASP A 112 -2.83 -10.69 11.14
C ASP A 112 -1.45 -11.14 11.65
N THR A 113 -1.13 -12.44 11.48
CA THR A 113 0.18 -13.02 11.83
C THR A 113 1.32 -12.31 11.11
N ARG A 114 1.18 -12.07 9.79
CA ARG A 114 2.19 -11.31 9.03
C ARG A 114 2.40 -9.92 9.61
N ILE A 115 1.33 -9.16 9.90
CA ILE A 115 1.47 -7.80 10.45
C ILE A 115 2.21 -7.84 11.79
N ARG A 116 1.90 -8.79 12.67
CA ARG A 116 2.60 -8.95 13.96
C ARG A 116 4.08 -9.28 13.80
N LEU A 117 4.40 -10.19 12.88
CA LEU A 117 5.78 -10.57 12.59
C LEU A 117 6.59 -9.38 12.06
N GLU A 118 6.04 -8.62 11.11
CA GLU A 118 6.71 -7.43 10.57
C GLU A 118 6.91 -6.36 11.64
N ARG A 119 5.90 -6.09 12.48
CA ARG A 119 6.06 -5.20 13.65
C ARG A 119 7.16 -5.66 14.60
N GLN A 120 7.25 -6.96 14.86
CA GLN A 120 8.28 -7.53 15.72
C GLN A 120 9.68 -7.43 15.09
N LYS A 121 9.81 -7.64 13.78
CA LYS A 121 11.06 -7.42 13.04
C LYS A 121 11.48 -5.95 13.12
N ALA A 122 10.58 -5.02 12.84
CA ALA A 122 10.84 -3.57 12.94
C ALA A 122 11.29 -3.15 14.35
N LYS A 123 10.70 -3.76 15.39
CA LYS A 123 11.13 -3.59 16.79
C LYS A 123 12.54 -4.10 17.04
N ILE A 124 12.85 -5.33 16.62
CA ILE A 124 14.18 -5.95 16.81
C ILE A 124 15.25 -5.15 16.05
N SER A 125 14.93 -4.71 14.84
CA SER A 125 15.79 -3.86 14.01
C SER A 125 15.82 -2.39 14.44
N ASN A 126 15.05 -2.03 15.47
CA ASN A 126 14.96 -0.69 16.04
C ASN A 126 14.74 0.42 14.99
N PHE A 127 13.72 0.25 14.14
CA PHE A 127 13.36 1.24 13.13
C PHE A 127 13.13 2.62 13.79
N SER A 128 13.77 3.64 13.23
CA SER A 128 13.91 4.98 13.83
C SER A 128 12.62 5.79 13.82
N ASP A 129 11.72 5.53 12.89
CA ASP A 129 10.40 6.18 12.80
C ASP A 129 9.44 5.76 13.93
N GLY A 130 9.68 4.59 14.55
CA GLY A 130 8.94 4.14 15.72
C GLY A 130 7.49 3.71 15.50
N HIS A 131 7.01 3.51 14.26
CA HIS A 131 5.60 3.13 14.00
C HIS A 131 5.22 1.79 14.64
N TRP A 132 6.17 0.84 14.76
CA TRP A 132 5.97 -0.42 15.48
C TRP A 132 5.56 -0.25 16.96
N LYS A 133 5.78 0.92 17.56
CA LYS A 133 5.36 1.27 18.93
C LYS A 133 3.91 1.73 19.03
N ILE A 134 3.27 2.09 17.92
CA ILE A 134 1.88 2.58 17.89
C ILE A 134 0.96 1.50 18.44
N GLN A 135 0.12 1.87 19.41
CA GLN A 135 -0.87 0.98 20.00
C GLN A 135 -1.95 0.65 18.96
N VAL A 136 -2.08 -0.62 18.61
CA VAL A 136 -3.11 -1.11 17.67
C VAL A 136 -4.47 -1.13 18.36
N LYS A 137 -5.45 -0.44 17.79
CA LYS A 137 -6.86 -0.38 18.23
C LYS A 137 -7.82 -0.92 17.17
N ASP A 138 -7.33 -1.32 16.00
CA ASP A 138 -8.14 -1.92 14.96
C ASP A 138 -8.93 -3.14 15.47
N PRO A 139 -10.27 -3.13 15.38
CA PRO A 139 -11.11 -4.23 15.85
C PRO A 139 -10.93 -5.53 15.05
N ARG A 140 -10.31 -5.48 13.87
CA ARG A 140 -10.00 -6.67 13.06
C ARG A 140 -8.80 -7.45 13.57
N ARG A 141 -8.04 -6.90 14.52
CA ARG A 141 -6.92 -7.61 15.15
C ARG A 141 -7.45 -8.82 15.92
N LEU A 142 -6.96 -10.00 15.58
CA LEU A 142 -7.35 -11.25 16.22
C LEU A 142 -6.87 -11.31 17.67
N SER A 143 -7.58 -12.03 18.55
CA SER A 143 -7.06 -12.29 19.89
C SER A 143 -5.94 -13.33 19.83
N ASP A 144 -5.07 -13.38 20.84
CA ASP A 144 -3.98 -14.36 20.87
C ASP A 144 -4.49 -15.81 20.96
N SER A 145 -5.77 -16.03 21.27
CA SER A 145 -6.42 -17.34 21.24
C SER A 145 -7.02 -17.72 19.88
N ASP A 146 -7.09 -16.79 18.93
CA ASP A 146 -7.63 -17.00 17.58
C ASP A 146 -6.52 -17.28 16.53
N ILE A 147 -5.26 -17.32 16.96
CA ILE A 147 -4.05 -17.58 16.16
C ILE A 147 -3.51 -18.96 16.52
#